data_AF-A0A9D4WZ43-F1
#
_entry.id   AF-A0A9D4WZ43-F1
#
_cell.length_a   1.000
_cell.length_b   1.000
_cell.length_c   1.000
_cell.angle_alpha   90.00
_cell.angle_beta   90.00
_cell.angle_gamma   90.00
#
_symmetry.space_group_name_H-M   'P 1'
#
loop_
_entity.id
_entity.type
_entity.pdbx_description
1 polymer ?
#
loop_
_entity_poly.entity_id
_entity_poly.type
_entity_poly.pdbx_seq_one_letter_code
_entity_poly.pdbx_strand_id
1 'polypeptide(L)'
;MTKTNAKVLIMNWLVFVALLITLFGGAKGIVICNIDTRKLNLCNAAITGKNPPKPSAKCCAVIKKCNLSCLCTYKSLLPALGINPTKALALPKKCGLKTPPGCRGLISLKKLTTTLELQVHAFM
;
A
#
# COMPACT_ATOMS: atom_id res chain seq x y z
N MET A 1 -0.01 48.75 -26.89
CA MET A 1 0.11 47.31 -27.18
C MET A 1 1.29 46.78 -26.38
N THR A 2 1.03 46.12 -25.24
CA THR A 2 2.09 45.66 -24.34
C THR A 2 2.92 44.59 -25.05
N LYS A 3 4.24 44.81 -25.14
CA LYS A 3 5.20 43.85 -25.65
C LYS A 3 5.33 42.74 -24.62
N THR A 4 4.35 41.85 -24.56
CA THR A 4 4.33 40.75 -23.60
C THR A 4 5.42 39.79 -24.02
N ASN A 5 6.53 39.81 -23.29
CA ASN A 5 7.64 38.90 -23.52
C ASN A 5 7.11 37.47 -23.52
N ALA A 6 7.48 36.64 -24.50
CA ALA A 6 7.04 35.25 -24.59
C ALA A 6 7.25 34.50 -23.26
N LYS A 7 8.30 34.88 -22.52
CA LYS A 7 8.60 34.41 -21.16
C LYS A 7 7.47 34.65 -20.15
N VAL A 8 6.79 35.80 -20.22
CA VAL A 8 5.64 36.16 -19.36
C VAL A 8 4.39 35.37 -19.75
N LEU A 9 4.16 35.16 -21.05
CA LEU A 9 3.06 34.31 -21.54
C LEU A 9 3.25 32.85 -21.10
N ILE A 10 4.47 32.32 -21.21
CA ILE A 10 4.82 30.96 -20.77
C ILE A 10 4.64 30.83 -19.25
N MET A 11 5.10 31.82 -18.47
CA MET A 11 4.95 31.80 -17.02
C MET A 11 3.48 31.84 -16.60
N ASN A 12 2.67 32.68 -17.24
CA ASN A 12 1.23 32.76 -16.98
C ASN A 12 0.50 31.46 -17.36
N TRP A 13 0.87 30.83 -18.48
CA TRP A 13 0.32 29.53 -18.90
C TRP A 13 0.65 28.42 -17.89
N LEU A 14 1.90 28.36 -17.41
CA LEU A 14 2.32 27.37 -16.42
C LEU A 14 1.55 27.52 -15.10
N VAL A 15 1.33 28.75 -14.65
CA VAL A 15 0.53 29.04 -13.45
C VAL A 15 -0.93 28.58 -13.64
N PHE A 16 -1.51 28.83 -14.82
CA PHE A 16 -2.87 28.41 -15.14
C PHE A 16 -3.01 26.88 -15.16
N VAL A 17 -2.05 26.17 -15.77
CA VAL A 17 -2.01 24.70 -15.77
C VAL A 17 -1.86 24.14 -14.35
N ALA A 18 -0.98 24.71 -13.52
CA ALA A 18 -0.80 24.29 -12.14
C ALA A 18 -2.09 24.44 -11.31
N LEU A 19 -2.82 25.54 -11.50
CA LEU A 19 -4.10 25.79 -10.82
C LEU A 19 -5.20 24.80 -11.26
N LEU A 20 -5.23 24.42 -12.53
CA LEU A 20 -6.15 23.39 -13.03
C LEU A 20 -5.85 22.01 -12.43
N ILE A 21 -4.56 21.67 -12.26
CA ILE A 21 -4.14 20.41 -11.65
C ILE A 21 -4.55 20.34 -10.17
N THR A 22 -4.53 21.42 -9.41
CA THR A 22 -4.97 21.39 -8.00
C THR A 22 -6.49 21.31 -7.86
N LEU A 23 -7.25 21.94 -8.76
CA LEU A 23 -8.72 21.86 -8.77
C LEU A 23 -9.26 20.48 -9.19
N PHE A 24 -8.61 19.84 -10.17
CA PHE A 24 -9.08 18.57 -10.76
C PHE A 24 -8.23 17.35 -10.40
N GLY A 25 -7.10 17.55 -9.71
CA GLY A 25 -6.20 16.51 -9.23
C GLY A 25 -6.75 15.79 -8.01
N GLY A 26 -7.90 15.15 -8.15
CA GLY A 26 -8.37 14.19 -7.16
C GLY A 26 -7.35 13.05 -7.04
N ALA A 27 -6.90 12.76 -5.81
CA ALA A 27 -5.95 11.68 -5.53
C ALA A 27 -6.53 10.32 -5.95
N LYS A 28 -6.33 9.90 -7.22
CA LYS A 28 -6.85 8.62 -7.71
C LYS A 28 -6.26 7.51 -6.83
N GLY A 29 -7.16 6.66 -6.30
CA GLY A 29 -6.72 5.53 -5.50
C GLY A 29 -5.95 4.60 -6.41
N ILE A 30 -4.76 4.17 -5.99
CA ILE A 30 -4.00 3.17 -6.74
C ILE A 30 -4.72 1.84 -6.51
N VAL A 31 -4.99 1.11 -7.60
CA VAL A 31 -5.53 -0.24 -7.49
C VAL A 31 -4.37 -1.18 -7.17
N ILE A 32 -4.37 -1.73 -5.96
CA ILE A 32 -3.37 -2.69 -5.50
C ILE A 32 -4.09 -4.02 -5.26
N CYS A 33 -3.59 -5.11 -5.84
CA CYS A 33 -4.17 -6.44 -5.66
C CYS A 33 -5.68 -6.52 -5.90
N ASN A 34 -6.14 -5.87 -6.98
CA ASN A 34 -7.55 -5.80 -7.40
C ASN A 34 -8.47 -5.02 -6.45
N ILE A 35 -7.91 -4.16 -5.59
CA ILE A 35 -8.68 -3.29 -4.69
C ILE A 35 -8.09 -1.87 -4.67
N ASP A 36 -8.96 -0.86 -4.59
CA ASP A 36 -8.54 0.54 -4.46
C ASP A 36 -7.98 0.78 -3.05
N THR A 37 -6.80 1.41 -2.95
CA THR A 37 -6.14 1.72 -1.66
C THR A 37 -7.05 2.44 -0.67
N ARG A 38 -7.98 3.29 -1.14
CA ARG A 38 -8.93 3.99 -0.26
C ARG A 38 -9.89 3.04 0.44
N LYS A 39 -10.22 1.90 -0.19
CA LYS A 39 -11.09 0.87 0.40
C LYS A 39 -10.38 0.03 1.45
N LEU A 40 -9.04 -0.08 1.42
CA LEU A 40 -8.27 -0.76 2.48
C LEU A 40 -8.27 0.05 3.77
N ASN A 41 -8.47 1.38 3.71
CA ASN A 41 -8.54 2.20 4.90
C ASN A 41 -9.70 1.77 5.83
N LEU A 42 -10.77 1.18 5.27
CA LEU A 42 -11.87 0.59 6.04
C LEU A 42 -11.44 -0.59 6.93
N CYS A 43 -10.29 -1.20 6.62
CA CYS A 43 -9.70 -2.30 7.36
C CYS A 43 -8.61 -1.86 8.34
N ASN A 44 -8.20 -0.58 8.32
CA ASN A 44 -7.05 -0.09 9.07
C ASN A 44 -7.21 -0.30 10.59
N ALA A 45 -8.41 -0.02 11.12
CA ALA A 45 -8.72 -0.28 12.53
C ALA A 45 -8.56 -1.76 12.95
N ALA A 46 -8.76 -2.71 12.03
CA ALA A 46 -8.64 -4.15 12.31
C ALA A 46 -7.17 -4.67 12.27
N ILE A 47 -6.22 -3.83 11.85
CA ILE A 47 -4.79 -4.16 11.74
C ILE A 47 -3.88 -3.25 12.56
N THR A 48 -4.42 -2.16 13.12
CA THR A 48 -3.68 -1.15 13.88
C THR A 48 -4.07 -1.24 15.37
N GLY A 49 -3.13 -0.89 16.26
CA GLY A 49 -3.33 -0.94 17.72
C GLY A 49 -2.96 -2.28 18.38
N LYS A 50 -2.88 -2.30 19.73
CA LYS A 50 -2.49 -3.49 20.52
C LYS A 50 -3.55 -4.61 20.44
N ASN A 51 -4.82 -4.25 20.60
CA ASN A 51 -5.96 -5.17 20.51
C ASN A 51 -6.92 -4.70 19.40
N PRO A 52 -6.65 -5.02 18.13
CA PRO A 52 -7.50 -4.56 17.04
C PRO A 52 -8.89 -5.21 17.13
N PRO A 53 -9.98 -4.42 17.02
CA PRO A 53 -11.34 -4.93 17.02
C PRO A 53 -11.60 -5.86 15.83
N LYS A 54 -12.75 -6.54 15.86
CA LYS A 54 -13.19 -7.40 14.76
C LYS A 54 -13.41 -6.54 13.50
N PRO A 55 -12.97 -7.01 12.31
CA PRO A 55 -13.16 -6.27 11.07
C PRO A 55 -14.66 -6.06 10.78
N SER A 56 -14.99 -4.88 10.26
CA SER A 56 -16.34 -4.57 9.81
C SER A 56 -16.74 -5.42 8.60
N ALA A 57 -18.05 -5.60 8.39
CA ALA A 57 -18.56 -6.31 7.21
C ALA A 57 -18.07 -5.69 5.89
N LYS A 58 -17.99 -4.34 5.84
CA LYS A 58 -17.45 -3.59 4.69
C LYS A 58 -15.98 -3.92 4.45
N CYS A 59 -15.17 -3.97 5.50
CA CYS A 59 -13.77 -4.40 5.39
C CYS A 59 -13.67 -5.83 4.84
N CYS A 60 -14.44 -6.77 5.39
CA CYS A 60 -14.39 -8.15 4.90
C CYS A 60 -14.88 -8.30 3.45
N ALA A 61 -15.85 -7.48 3.01
CA ALA A 61 -16.26 -7.45 1.60
C ALA A 61 -15.13 -6.98 0.67
N VAL A 62 -14.29 -6.04 1.12
CA VAL A 62 -13.08 -5.61 0.38
C VAL A 62 -12.05 -6.72 0.34
N ILE A 63 -11.73 -7.35 1.48
CA ILE A 63 -10.76 -8.45 1.55
C ILE A 63 -11.19 -9.66 0.72
N LYS A 64 -12.50 -9.94 0.62
CA LYS A 64 -13.05 -10.99 -0.26
C LYS A 64 -12.82 -10.72 -1.75
N LYS A 65 -12.74 -9.45 -2.16
CA LYS A 65 -12.45 -9.03 -3.54
C LYS A 65 -10.95 -8.84 -3.82
N CYS A 66 -10.15 -8.77 -2.76
CA CYS A 66 -8.69 -8.66 -2.83
C CYS A 66 -8.09 -9.94 -3.39
N ASN A 67 -7.06 -9.81 -4.23
CA ASN A 67 -6.23 -10.94 -4.60
C ASN A 67 -5.24 -11.23 -3.46
N LEU A 68 -5.54 -12.26 -2.66
CA LEU A 68 -4.73 -12.63 -1.51
C LEU A 68 -3.30 -13.04 -1.92
N SER A 69 -3.11 -13.65 -3.09
CA SER A 69 -1.78 -14.03 -3.58
C SER A 69 -0.92 -12.80 -3.89
N CYS A 70 -1.50 -11.77 -4.52
CA CYS A 70 -0.82 -10.49 -4.72
C CYS A 70 -0.45 -9.83 -3.39
N LEU A 71 -1.34 -9.87 -2.40
CA LEU A 71 -1.08 -9.30 -1.08
C LEU A 71 0.11 -9.97 -0.38
N CYS A 72 0.33 -11.27 -0.62
CA CYS A 72 1.50 -12.00 -0.12
C CYS A 72 2.81 -11.42 -0.66
N THR A 73 2.85 -11.07 -1.95
CA THR A 73 4.03 -10.49 -2.60
C THR A 73 4.36 -9.11 -2.04
N TYR A 74 3.34 -8.33 -1.67
CA TYR A 74 3.51 -7.00 -1.08
C TYR A 74 3.93 -7.01 0.38
N LYS A 75 3.97 -8.17 1.05
CA LYS A 75 4.26 -8.28 2.48
C LYS A 75 5.56 -7.58 2.91
N SER A 76 6.59 -7.56 2.08
CA SER A 76 7.86 -6.88 2.35
C SER A 76 7.75 -5.35 2.27
N LEU A 77 6.77 -4.84 1.52
CA LEU A 77 6.49 -3.42 1.34
C LEU A 77 5.50 -2.88 2.39
N LEU A 78 4.72 -3.75 3.03
CA LEU A 78 3.77 -3.36 4.07
C LEU A 78 4.41 -2.55 5.23
N PRO A 79 5.60 -2.92 5.76
CA PRO A 79 6.29 -2.13 6.77
C PRO A 79 6.63 -0.71 6.31
N ALA A 80 7.03 -0.54 5.05
CA ALA A 80 7.32 0.79 4.47
C ALA A 80 6.07 1.67 4.39
N LEU A 81 4.88 1.06 4.37
CA LEU A 81 3.59 1.74 4.45
C LEU A 81 3.09 1.92 5.90
N GLY A 82 3.90 1.59 6.91
CA GLY A 82 3.53 1.65 8.32
C GLY A 82 2.57 0.55 8.77
N ILE A 83 2.38 -0.49 7.95
CA ILE A 83 1.43 -1.58 8.21
C ILE A 83 2.17 -2.81 8.74
N ASN A 84 1.70 -3.37 9.87
CA ASN A 84 2.27 -4.61 10.39
C ASN A 84 1.87 -5.82 9.50
N PRO A 85 2.84 -6.51 8.88
CA PRO A 85 2.56 -7.59 7.93
C PRO A 85 1.84 -8.77 8.58
N THR A 86 2.11 -9.06 9.85
CA THR A 86 1.46 -10.17 10.57
C THR A 86 -0.01 -9.89 10.80
N LYS A 87 -0.36 -8.64 11.17
CA LYS A 87 -1.76 -8.24 11.38
C LYS A 87 -2.53 -8.16 10.06
N ALA A 88 -1.90 -7.62 9.02
CA ALA A 88 -2.49 -7.54 7.69
C ALA A 88 -2.79 -8.91 7.06
N LEU A 89 -1.97 -9.93 7.35
CA LEU A 89 -2.18 -11.29 6.83
C LEU A 89 -3.11 -12.13 7.71
N ALA A 90 -3.39 -11.69 8.92
CA ALA A 90 -4.42 -12.28 9.77
C ALA A 90 -5.84 -11.83 9.37
N LEU A 91 -5.99 -10.69 8.70
CA LEU A 91 -7.28 -10.15 8.23
C LEU A 91 -8.10 -11.15 7.39
N PRO A 92 -7.53 -11.82 6.36
CA PRO A 92 -8.26 -12.83 5.60
C PRO A 92 -8.88 -13.91 6.49
N LYS A 93 -8.12 -14.45 7.45
CA LYS A 93 -8.63 -15.45 8.40
C LYS A 93 -9.74 -14.89 9.27
N LYS A 94 -9.61 -13.66 9.78
CA LYS A 94 -10.66 -12.97 10.57
C LYS A 94 -11.94 -12.74 9.78
N CYS A 95 -11.85 -12.66 8.45
CA CYS A 95 -12.98 -12.52 7.53
C CYS A 95 -13.52 -13.86 7.01
N GLY A 96 -13.05 -15.00 7.54
CA GLY A 96 -13.49 -16.34 7.14
C GLY A 96 -12.86 -16.85 5.84
N LEU A 97 -11.79 -16.23 5.36
CA LEU A 97 -11.08 -16.63 4.15
C LEU A 97 -9.84 -17.47 4.49
N LYS A 98 -9.54 -18.44 3.62
CA LYS A 98 -8.29 -19.19 3.71
C LYS A 98 -7.15 -18.35 3.15
N THR A 99 -6.09 -18.16 3.94
CA THR A 99 -4.85 -17.56 3.46
C THR A 99 -4.16 -18.49 2.45
N PRO A 100 -3.67 -18.00 1.30
CA PRO A 100 -2.97 -18.82 0.32
C PRO A 100 -1.73 -19.50 0.92
N PRO A 101 -1.36 -20.71 0.46
CA PRO A 101 -0.16 -21.40 0.93
C PRO A 101 1.12 -20.56 0.81
N GLY A 102 1.28 -19.83 -0.28
CA GLY A 102 2.46 -18.96 -0.53
C GLY A 102 2.63 -17.80 0.46
N CYS A 103 1.57 -17.43 1.19
CA CYS A 103 1.65 -16.38 2.22
C CYS A 103 2.22 -16.86 3.56
N ARG A 104 2.23 -18.19 3.78
CA ARG A 104 2.66 -18.83 5.04
C ARG A 104 4.17 -19.04 5.08
N GLY A 105 4.85 -18.97 3.94
CA GLY A 105 6.25 -19.36 3.75
C GLY A 105 7.26 -18.21 3.64
N LEU A 106 7.26 -17.23 4.56
CA LEU A 106 8.39 -16.29 4.65
C LEU A 106 9.64 -16.88 5.31
N ILE A 107 9.60 -18.16 5.64
CA ILE A 107 10.76 -18.90 6.10
C ILE A 107 11.85 -18.87 5.01
N SER A 108 11.50 -18.89 3.72
CA SER A 108 12.48 -18.90 2.63
C SER A 108 13.21 -17.56 2.44
N LEU A 109 12.50 -16.44 2.58
CA LEU A 109 13.12 -15.10 2.46
C LEU A 109 13.91 -14.75 3.72
N LYS A 110 13.43 -15.10 4.92
CA LYS A 110 14.21 -14.91 6.15
C LYS A 110 15.48 -15.78 6.15
N LYS A 111 15.44 -16.97 5.55
CA LYS A 111 16.64 -17.78 5.31
C LYS A 111 17.64 -17.06 4.40
N LEU A 112 17.17 -16.38 3.34
CA LEU A 112 18.00 -15.53 2.48
C LEU A 112 18.54 -14.29 3.19
N THR A 113 17.72 -13.60 4.00
CA THR A 113 18.14 -12.40 4.74
C THR A 113 19.10 -12.76 5.88
N THR A 114 18.92 -13.90 6.54
CA THR A 114 19.88 -14.41 7.55
C THR A 114 21.18 -14.87 6.91
N THR A 115 21.18 -15.45 5.70
CA THR A 115 22.44 -15.68 4.96
C THR A 115 23.14 -14.38 4.57
N LEU A 116 22.40 -13.31 4.25
CA LEU A 116 23.01 -12.02 3.93
C LEU A 116 23.58 -11.33 5.19
N GLU A 117 22.90 -11.42 6.33
CA GLU A 117 23.38 -10.92 7.64
C GLU A 117 24.59 -11.71 8.17
N LEU A 118 24.68 -13.03 7.91
CA LEU A 118 25.88 -13.82 8.23
C LEU A 118 27.06 -13.48 7.31
N GLN A 119 26.83 -13.09 6.06
CA GLN A 119 27.90 -12.65 5.15
C GLN A 119 28.45 -11.28 5.54
N VAL A 120 27.62 -10.37 6.07
CA VAL A 120 28.08 -9.05 6.54
C VAL A 120 28.90 -9.15 7.83
N HIS A 121 28.59 -10.08 8.73
CA HIS A 121 29.40 -10.31 9.93
C HIS A 121 30.73 -11.05 9.68
N ALA A 122 30.85 -11.80 8.58
CA ALA A 122 32.12 -12.45 8.23
C ALA A 122 33.11 -11.51 7.52
N PHE A 123 32.68 -10.29 7.19
CA PHE A 123 33.49 -9.27 6.51
C PHE A 123 33.90 -8.11 7.45
N MET A 124 33.49 -8.15 8.72
CA MET A 124 34.00 -7.33 9.82
C MET A 124 34.92 -8.18 10.69
#